data_AF-A0A2I2M9R8-F1
#
_entry.id   AF-A0A2I2M9R8-F1
#
_cell.length_a   1.000
_cell.length_b   1.000
_cell.length_c   1.000
_cell.angle_alpha   90.00
_cell.angle_beta   90.00
_cell.angle_gamma   90.00
#
_symmetry.space_group_name_H-M   'P 1'
#
loop_
_entity.id
_entity.type
_entity.pdbx_description
1 polymer ?
#
loop_
_entity_poly.entity_id
_entity_poly.type
_entity_poly.pdbx_seq_one_letter_code
_entity_poly.pdbx_strand_id
1 'polypeptide(L)' 'MENPFKKILHNEELPEVLKSKVLKDVAMIKLSIDIADLFVVKYPSTIADLLGGGVSKKEPKN' A
#
# COMPACT_ATOMS: atom_id res chain seq x y z
N MET A 1 -12.15 -48.53 14.72
CA MET A 1 -12.37 -47.22 15.37
C MET A 1 -11.69 -46.16 14.53
N GLU A 2 -12.43 -45.18 14.02
CA GLU A 2 -11.85 -44.07 13.25
C GLU A 2 -11.33 -42.98 14.19
N ASN A 3 -10.13 -42.47 13.88
CA ASN A 3 -9.35 -41.58 14.74
C ASN A 3 -9.92 -40.14 14.74
N PRO A 4 -10.30 -39.57 15.91
CA PRO A 4 -10.89 -38.24 16.02
C PRO A 4 -9.90 -37.09 15.75
N PHE A 5 -8.59 -37.33 15.83
CA PHE A 5 -7.56 -36.32 15.52
C PHE A 5 -7.43 -36.04 14.02
N LYS A 6 -7.95 -36.91 13.15
CA LYS A 6 -8.01 -36.66 11.69
C LYS A 6 -9.05 -35.60 11.30
N LYS A 7 -9.99 -35.28 12.20
CA LYS A 7 -11.04 -34.27 11.98
C LYS A 7 -10.62 -32.84 12.38
N ILE A 8 -9.52 -32.69 13.14
CA ILE A 8 -9.08 -31.38 13.66
C ILE A 8 -8.35 -30.57 12.58
N LEU A 9 -7.89 -31.23 11.51
CA LEU A 9 -7.24 -30.65 10.33
C LEU A 9 -8.21 -30.48 9.16
N HIS A 10 -9.52 -30.30 9.44
CA HIS A 10 -10.38 -29.70 8.43
C HIS A 10 -9.90 -28.27 8.25
N ASN A 11 -9.15 -28.06 7.16
CA ASN A 11 -8.80 -26.76 6.60
C ASN A 11 -10.11 -26.09 6.17
N GLU A 12 -10.92 -25.66 7.14
CA GLU A 12 -12.06 -24.79 6.87
C GLU A 12 -11.48 -23.52 6.27
N GLU A 13 -11.58 -23.43 4.94
CA GLU A 13 -11.17 -22.24 4.24
C GLU A 13 -12.01 -21.09 4.79
N LEU A 14 -11.30 -20.04 5.21
CA LEU A 14 -11.95 -18.83 5.70
C LEU A 14 -12.94 -18.35 4.63
N PRO A 15 -14.14 -17.89 5.02
CA PRO A 15 -15.11 -17.34 4.10
C PRO A 15 -14.45 -16.35 3.14
N GLU A 16 -14.66 -16.53 1.82
CA GLU A 16 -13.97 -15.74 0.78
C GLU A 16 -14.15 -14.23 0.97
N VAL A 17 -15.28 -13.82 1.54
CA VAL A 17 -15.59 -12.42 1.88
C VAL A 17 -14.62 -11.86 2.93
N LEU A 18 -14.30 -12.62 3.97
CA LEU A 18 -13.37 -12.18 5.01
C LEU A 18 -11.94 -12.13 4.48
N LYS A 19 -11.55 -13.15 3.71
CA LYS A 19 -10.22 -13.23 3.09
C LYS A 19 -9.99 -12.05 2.14
N SER A 20 -10.94 -11.79 1.24
CA SER A 20 -10.85 -10.68 0.28
C SER A 20 -10.81 -9.32 0.97
N LYS A 21 -11.62 -9.12 2.02
CA LYS A 21 -11.61 -7.87 2.79
C LYS A 21 -10.26 -7.63 3.46
N VAL A 22 -9.73 -8.63 4.16
CA VAL A 22 -8.44 -8.51 4.83
C VAL A 22 -7.31 -8.27 3.83
N LEU A 23 -7.28 -9.00 2.70
CA LEU A 23 -6.27 -8.79 1.67
C LEU A 23 -6.35 -7.39 1.05
N LYS A 24 -7.56 -6.84 0.87
CA LYS A 24 -7.76 -5.48 0.38
C LYS A 24 -7.26 -4.44 1.38
N ASP A 25 -7.58 -4.61 2.66
CA ASP A 25 -7.16 -3.68 3.72
C ASP A 25 -5.62 -3.67 3.85
N VAL A 26 -4.97 -4.85 3.81
CA VAL A 26 -3.49 -4.97 3.80
C VAL A 26 -2.87 -4.33 2.56
N ALA A 27 -3.45 -4.55 1.37
CA ALA A 27 -2.95 -3.96 0.13
C ALA A 27 -3.02 -2.43 0.16
N MET A 28 -4.10 -1.85 0.71
CA MET A 28 -4.25 -0.41 0.84
C MET A 28 -3.19 0.18 1.78
N ILE A 29 -2.94 -0.46 2.93
CA ILE A 29 -1.92 -0.01 3.89
C ILE A 29 -0.53 -0.07 3.25
N LYS A 30 -0.19 -1.17 2.58
CA LYS A 30 1.10 -1.32 1.89
C LYS A 30 1.30 -0.23 0.84
N LEU A 31 0.28 0.00 0.01
CA LEU A 31 0.33 1.06 -1.00
C LEU A 31 0.55 2.44 -0.36
N SER A 32 -0.13 2.73 0.75
CA SER A 32 -0.01 4.01 1.45
C SER A 32 1.41 4.21 2.01
N ILE A 33 2.00 3.16 2.57
CA ILE A 33 3.37 3.17 3.08
C ILE A 33 4.36 3.35 1.92
N ASP A 34 4.19 2.62 0.82
CA ASP A 34 5.08 2.69 -0.34
C ASP A 34 5.05 4.09 -0.98
N ILE A 35 3.86 4.72 -1.07
CA ILE A 35 3.70 6.12 -1.51
C ILE A 35 4.39 7.08 -0.53
N ALA A 36 4.19 6.89 0.77
CA ALA A 36 4.83 7.72 1.77
C ALA A 36 6.37 7.60 1.72
N ASP A 37 6.90 6.39 1.60
CA ASP A 37 8.33 6.15 1.44
C ASP A 37 8.87 6.85 0.17
N LEU A 38 8.17 6.69 -0.95
CA LEU A 38 8.57 7.30 -2.22
C LEU A 38 8.58 8.84 -2.15
N PHE A 39 7.49 9.44 -1.66
CA PHE A 39 7.31 10.90 -1.78
C PHE A 39 7.69 11.69 -0.53
N VAL A 40 7.64 11.10 0.66
CA VAL A 40 8.02 11.80 1.91
C VAL A 40 9.50 11.60 2.21
N VAL A 41 10.05 10.42 1.94
CA VAL A 41 11.44 10.08 2.29
C VAL A 41 12.37 10.20 1.10
N LYS A 42 12.09 9.50 0.00
CA LYS A 42 13.04 9.41 -1.12
C LYS A 42 13.05 10.64 -2.01
N TYR A 43 11.87 11.18 -2.31
CA TYR A 43 11.72 12.27 -3.27
C TYR A 43 10.85 13.43 -2.73
N PRO A 44 11.18 14.01 -1.57
CA PRO A 44 10.38 15.08 -0.95
C PRO A 44 10.20 16.31 -1.86
N SER A 45 11.22 16.65 -2.66
CA SER A 45 11.15 17.78 -3.59
C SER A 45 10.31 17.48 -4.82
N THR A 46 10.14 16.21 -5.21
CA THR A 46 9.38 15.90 -6.44
C THR A 46 7.90 16.23 -6.33
N ILE A 47 7.30 16.21 -5.13
CA ILE A 47 5.94 16.75 -4.97
C ILE A 47 5.92 18.25 -5.22
N ALA A 48 6.90 18.98 -4.69
CA ALA A 48 7.01 20.43 -4.89
C ALA A 48 7.36 20.79 -6.34
N ASP A 49 8.16 19.98 -7.03
CA ASP A 49 8.51 20.15 -8.43
C ASP A 49 7.36 19.74 -9.36
N LEU A 50 6.61 18.69 -9.03
CA LEU A 50 5.42 18.27 -9.77
C LEU A 50 4.27 19.28 -9.63
N LEU A 51 4.07 19.82 -8.42
CA LEU A 51 3.06 20.85 -8.15
C LEU A 51 3.53 22.26 -8.54
N GLY A 52 4.84 22.51 -8.52
CA GLY A 52 5.49 23.81 -8.78
C GLY A 52 5.99 23.99 -10.22
N GLY A 53 6.00 22.94 -11.03
CA GLY A 53 6.46 22.94 -12.43
C GLY A 53 5.69 23.84 -13.41
N GLY A 54 4.72 24.62 -12.94
CA GLY A 54 4.05 25.67 -13.71
C GLY A 54 4.68 27.07 -13.61
N VAL A 55 5.64 27.30 -12.70
CA VAL A 55 6.28 28.63 -12.56
C VAL A 55 7.68 28.58 -13.15
N SER A 56 7.80 28.89 -14.44
CA SER A 56 9.08 29.26 -15.05
C SER A 56 9.70 30.38 -14.23
N LYS A 57 10.78 30.07 -13.51
CA LYS A 57 11.60 31.04 -12.80
C LYS A 57 12.19 31.97 -13.87
N LYS A 58 11.57 33.14 -14.10
CA LYS A 58 12.18 34.22 -14.89
C LYS A 58 13.43 34.65 -14.13
N GLU A 59 14.60 34.38 -14.70
CA GLU A 59 15.87 34.95 -14.24
C GLU A 59 15.73 36.48 -14.16
N PRO A 60 16.08 37.12 -13.04
CA PRO A 60 16.28 38.56 -13.06
C PRO A 60 17.60 38.81 -13.79
N LYS A 61 17.51 39.36 -15.01
CA LYS A 61 18.65 40.04 -15.64
C LYS A 61 19.04 41.20 -14.72
N ASN A 62 20.25 41.14 -14.16
CA ASN A 62 21.11 42.28 -13.84
C ASN A 62 22.55 41.79 -13.69
#